data_AF-Q4DV90-F1
#
_entry.id   AF-Q4DV90-F1
#
_cell.length_a   1.000
_cell.length_b   1.000
_cell.length_c   1.000
_cell.angle_alpha   90.00
_cell.angle_beta   90.00
_cell.angle_gamma   90.00
#
_symmetry.space_group_name_H-M   'P 1'
#
loop_
_entity.id
_entity.type
_entity.pdbx_description
1 polymer ?
#
loop_
_entity_poly.entity_id
_entity_poly.type
_entity_poly.pdbx_seq_one_letter_code
_entity_poly.pdbx_strand_id
1 'polypeptide(L)'
;MQLSNVDFTPVKGLVQGMQRCTIARQFKGEATIIQNFRLPDEVLLSLRKVLSTQEQACVWVDMQGCTDEQNRNVLRLLFPDLQQSQIEGVLSPEKYDAVELQPVKGEYLIGSLACACERQRCAVEMEDEENTVICSFVCNDRFLVTMHAAPFLGLKELLHHVKVGGGLLIQETTSEFCDSEGTDIFTMKGSAVLCALVCFTCETYLPNLTGLISEVDCIDEMVLLVAPGKRDQTDLLRRVSVLRRRMSTENARLYLKEKLLQELMGPTMRTTFVSRDSELVKAYREVFMELSQVLERMEVARDTLNHVNLNFVNAVFMRMSQASAGFDYRMMVISQISTICLPLNLLASFYGMNCKVPWSADDYDNLNCFWAIMGIMLAWTIICMFQPVRLLFCSREADFE
;
A
#
# COMPACT_ATOMS: atom_id res chain seq x y z
N MET A 1 -5.04 42.65 -0.66
CA MET A 1 -3.86 42.03 -1.32
C MET A 1 -4.37 40.83 -2.10
N GLN A 2 -4.50 40.96 -3.42
CA GLN A 2 -4.96 39.88 -4.28
C GLN A 2 -3.83 38.87 -4.43
N LEU A 3 -4.07 37.64 -3.99
CA LEU A 3 -3.19 36.49 -4.21
C LEU A 3 -3.07 36.28 -5.72
N SER A 4 -1.91 36.63 -6.27
CA SER A 4 -1.52 36.32 -7.63
C SER A 4 -1.50 34.81 -7.80
N ASN A 5 -2.36 34.30 -8.69
CA ASN A 5 -2.27 32.94 -9.21
C ASN A 5 -0.87 32.71 -9.74
N VAL A 6 -0.06 31.99 -8.97
CA VAL A 6 1.20 31.43 -9.44
C VAL A 6 0.80 30.21 -10.26
N ASP A 7 0.73 30.39 -11.57
CA ASP A 7 0.63 29.30 -12.53
C ASP A 7 1.83 28.38 -12.32
N PHE A 8 1.59 27.26 -11.64
CA PHE A 8 2.52 26.14 -11.59
C PHE A 8 2.59 25.53 -12.98
N THR A 9 3.43 26.11 -13.84
CA THR A 9 3.94 25.42 -15.01
C THR A 9 4.93 24.37 -14.50
N PRO A 10 4.65 23.06 -14.67
CA PRO A 10 5.60 22.05 -14.30
C PRO A 10 6.84 22.25 -15.17
N VAL A 11 7.97 22.47 -14.51
CA VAL A 11 9.28 22.66 -15.11
C VAL A 11 9.56 21.45 -15.99
N LYS A 12 9.32 21.56 -17.31
CA LYS A 12 9.74 20.62 -18.37
C LYS A 12 11.27 20.67 -18.57
N GLY A 13 12.01 20.63 -17.46
CA GLY A 13 13.47 20.60 -17.40
C GLY A 13 14.02 19.20 -17.12
N LEU A 14 13.18 18.15 -17.14
CA LEU A 14 13.66 16.78 -17.19
C LEU A 14 14.41 16.62 -18.51
N VAL A 15 15.75 16.61 -18.41
CA VAL A 15 16.72 16.10 -19.39
C VAL A 15 16.01 15.23 -20.41
N GLN A 16 15.88 15.71 -21.67
CA GLN A 16 15.32 14.92 -22.76
C GLN A 16 15.90 13.51 -22.66
N GLY A 17 15.08 12.58 -22.17
CA GLY A 17 15.52 11.21 -21.97
C GLY A 17 16.05 10.76 -23.31
N MET A 18 17.31 10.33 -23.37
CA MET A 18 17.90 9.86 -24.62
C MET A 18 16.92 8.86 -25.24
N GLN A 19 16.35 9.23 -26.38
CA GLN A 19 15.42 8.37 -27.11
C GLN A 19 16.15 7.09 -27.46
N ARG A 20 15.55 5.96 -27.12
CA ARG A 20 16.09 4.64 -27.42
C ARG A 20 14.96 3.82 -27.99
N CYS A 21 15.16 3.34 -29.20
CA CYS A 21 14.23 2.41 -29.80
C CYS A 21 14.96 1.10 -30.02
N THR A 22 14.35 -0.02 -29.69
CA THR A 22 14.94 -1.33 -29.97
C THR A 22 13.97 -2.14 -30.83
N ILE A 23 14.51 -2.77 -31.88
CA ILE A 23 13.75 -3.67 -32.74
C ILE A 23 14.37 -5.04 -32.59
N ALA A 24 13.63 -5.98 -32.02
CA ALA A 24 13.95 -7.40 -32.06
C ALA A 24 13.12 -8.05 -33.16
N ARG A 25 13.77 -8.71 -34.11
CA ARG A 25 13.11 -9.43 -35.20
C ARG A 25 13.64 -10.84 -35.30
N GLN A 26 12.76 -11.79 -35.56
CA GLN A 26 13.13 -13.17 -35.85
C GLN A 26 12.40 -13.65 -37.10
N PHE A 27 13.18 -14.13 -38.07
CA PHE A 27 12.66 -14.85 -39.23
C PHE A 27 12.57 -16.34 -38.90
N LYS A 28 11.68 -17.07 -39.57
CA LYS A 28 11.47 -18.51 -39.29
C LYS A 28 12.78 -19.29 -39.46
N GLY A 29 13.20 -19.95 -38.38
CA GLY A 29 14.42 -20.77 -38.36
C GLY A 29 15.73 -19.98 -38.22
N GLU A 30 15.67 -18.65 -38.03
CA GLU A 30 16.85 -17.82 -37.79
C GLU A 30 16.96 -17.39 -36.34
N ALA A 31 18.16 -16.95 -35.94
CA ALA A 31 18.40 -16.34 -34.65
C ALA A 31 17.77 -14.93 -34.58
N THR A 32 17.33 -14.53 -33.38
CA THR A 32 16.76 -13.20 -33.16
C THR A 32 17.81 -12.10 -33.37
N ILE A 33 17.52 -11.16 -34.26
CA ILE A 33 18.36 -10.00 -34.54
C ILE A 33 17.80 -8.82 -33.76
N ILE A 34 18.62 -8.24 -32.87
CA ILE A 34 18.27 -7.04 -32.10
C ILE A 34 19.04 -5.84 -32.65
N GLN A 35 18.31 -4.78 -32.99
CA GLN A 35 18.85 -3.53 -33.50
C GLN A 35 18.41 -2.38 -32.60
N ASN A 36 19.37 -1.54 -32.20
CA ASN A 36 19.11 -0.37 -31.36
C ASN A 36 19.23 0.89 -32.22
N PHE A 37 18.24 1.75 -32.13
CA PHE A 37 18.15 3.02 -32.83
C PHE A 37 18.09 4.17 -31.84
N ARG A 38 18.71 5.29 -32.19
CA ARG A 38 18.62 6.55 -31.42
C ARG A 38 17.59 7.50 -32.00
N LEU A 39 17.24 7.32 -33.28
CA LEU A 39 16.30 8.14 -34.02
C LEU A 39 15.09 7.28 -34.41
N PRO A 40 13.86 7.69 -34.07
CA PRO A 40 12.65 6.92 -34.39
C PRO A 40 12.33 6.91 -35.90
N ASP A 41 12.83 7.86 -36.68
CA ASP A 41 12.67 7.84 -38.13
C ASP A 41 13.42 6.66 -38.78
N GLU A 42 14.57 6.26 -38.20
CA GLU A 42 15.32 5.08 -38.65
C GLU A 42 14.56 3.78 -38.36
N VAL A 43 13.78 3.76 -37.27
CA VAL A 43 12.90 2.64 -36.92
C VAL A 43 11.86 2.43 -38.01
N LEU A 44 11.17 3.49 -38.45
CA LEU A 44 10.18 3.40 -39.53
C LEU A 44 10.78 2.89 -40.85
N LEU A 45 11.98 3.36 -41.20
CA LEU A 45 12.69 2.89 -42.40
C LEU A 45 13.09 1.41 -42.27
N SER A 46 13.54 0.98 -41.10
CA SER A 46 13.87 -0.43 -40.83
C SER A 46 12.63 -1.32 -40.89
N LEU A 47 11.52 -0.90 -40.26
CA LEU A 47 10.25 -1.63 -40.27
C LEU A 47 9.66 -1.76 -41.67
N ARG A 48 9.70 -0.69 -42.49
CA ARG A 48 9.25 -0.78 -43.89
C ARG A 48 10.05 -1.80 -44.69
N LYS A 49 11.36 -1.91 -44.45
CA LYS A 49 12.20 -2.93 -45.09
C LYS A 49 11.79 -4.34 -44.64
N VAL A 50 11.55 -4.54 -43.34
CA VAL A 50 11.10 -5.84 -42.78
C VAL A 50 9.71 -6.23 -43.27
N LEU A 51 8.79 -5.27 -43.42
CA LEU A 51 7.45 -5.53 -43.96
C LEU A 51 7.47 -5.80 -45.48
N SER A 52 8.48 -5.28 -46.20
CA SER A 52 8.64 -5.52 -47.64
C SER A 52 9.21 -6.90 -47.97
N THR A 53 9.99 -7.49 -47.05
CA THR A 53 10.40 -8.88 -47.16
C THR A 53 9.19 -9.77 -46.91
N GLN A 54 8.75 -10.57 -47.91
CA GLN A 54 7.55 -11.41 -47.81
C GLN A 54 7.63 -12.56 -46.78
N GLU A 55 8.67 -12.58 -45.96
CA GLU A 55 8.86 -13.59 -44.93
C GLU A 55 8.00 -13.26 -43.70
N GLN A 56 7.40 -14.30 -43.12
CA GLN A 56 6.65 -14.18 -41.87
C GLN A 56 7.64 -13.98 -40.71
N ALA A 57 8.05 -12.74 -40.49
CA ALA A 57 8.88 -12.34 -39.37
C ALA A 57 8.01 -11.90 -38.18
N CYS A 58 8.43 -12.28 -36.98
CA CYS A 58 7.89 -11.72 -35.75
C CYS A 58 8.78 -10.56 -35.30
N VAL A 59 8.15 -9.46 -34.88
CA VAL A 59 8.85 -8.21 -34.60
C VAL A 59 8.34 -7.61 -33.28
N TRP A 60 9.25 -7.36 -32.37
CA TRP A 60 9.02 -6.54 -31.19
C TRP A 60 9.71 -5.19 -31.37
N VAL A 61 8.95 -4.11 -31.21
CA VAL A 61 9.43 -2.73 -31.27
C VAL A 61 9.23 -2.08 -29.91
N ASP A 62 10.32 -1.75 -29.23
CA ASP A 62 10.31 -1.00 -28.00
C ASP A 62 10.64 0.48 -28.28
N MET A 63 9.76 1.38 -27.86
CA MET A 63 9.82 2.82 -28.09
C MET A 63 9.99 3.54 -26.75
N GLN A 64 11.22 3.90 -26.40
CA GLN A 64 11.54 4.58 -25.14
C GLN A 64 11.75 6.08 -25.35
N GLY A 65 10.98 6.90 -24.63
CA GLY A 65 11.12 8.37 -24.61
C GLY A 65 10.73 9.06 -25.92
N CYS A 66 10.00 8.36 -26.79
CA CYS A 66 9.53 8.87 -28.07
C CYS A 66 8.30 9.76 -27.91
N THR A 67 8.09 10.67 -28.86
CA THR A 67 6.91 11.54 -28.87
C THR A 67 5.67 10.79 -29.36
N ASP A 68 4.49 11.28 -28.98
CA ASP A 68 3.22 10.67 -29.38
C ASP A 68 3.05 10.57 -30.90
N GLU A 69 3.57 11.54 -31.66
CA GLU A 69 3.56 11.53 -33.12
C GLU A 69 4.44 10.40 -33.70
N GLN A 70 5.61 10.19 -33.10
CA GLN A 70 6.54 9.12 -33.51
C GLN A 70 5.94 7.75 -33.22
N ASN A 71 5.39 7.58 -32.02
CA ASN A 71 4.69 6.36 -31.60
C ASN A 71 3.49 6.07 -32.50
N ARG A 72 2.69 7.09 -32.82
CA ARG A 72 1.54 7.01 -33.74
C ARG A 72 1.93 6.49 -35.13
N ASN A 73 3.06 6.94 -35.67
CA ASN A 73 3.53 6.50 -36.99
C ASN A 73 3.94 5.02 -37.01
N VAL A 74 4.56 4.53 -35.92
CA VAL A 74 4.92 3.12 -35.78
C VAL A 74 3.67 2.26 -35.63
N LEU A 75 2.72 2.67 -34.79
CA LEU A 75 1.45 1.96 -34.59
C LEU A 75 0.66 1.83 -35.89
N ARG A 76 0.53 2.92 -36.67
CA ARG A 76 -0.18 2.89 -37.97
C ARG A 76 0.49 2.00 -39.00
N LEU A 77 1.81 1.85 -38.93
CA LEU A 77 2.57 1.01 -39.86
C LEU A 77 2.37 -0.48 -39.57
N LEU A 78 2.37 -0.87 -38.29
CA LEU A 78 2.27 -2.27 -37.87
C LEU A 78 0.82 -2.75 -37.65
N PHE A 79 -0.07 -1.84 -37.27
CA PHE A 79 -1.48 -2.10 -36.99
C PHE A 79 -2.38 -1.17 -37.83
N PRO A 80 -2.54 -1.45 -39.12
CA PRO A 80 -3.34 -0.60 -40.02
C PRO A 80 -4.84 -0.59 -39.67
N ASP A 81 -5.33 -1.64 -38.99
CA ASP A 81 -6.74 -1.79 -38.59
C ASP A 81 -7.09 -1.04 -37.28
N LEU A 82 -6.10 -0.45 -36.61
CA LEU A 82 -6.26 0.23 -35.32
C LEU A 82 -7.02 1.56 -35.53
N GLN A 83 -8.15 1.73 -34.83
CA GLN A 83 -8.95 2.95 -34.92
C GLN A 83 -8.21 4.12 -34.26
N GLN A 84 -8.49 5.34 -34.73
CA GLN A 84 -7.86 6.55 -34.20
C GLN A 84 -8.11 6.72 -32.69
N SER A 85 -9.32 6.37 -32.21
CA SER A 85 -9.66 6.39 -30.78
C SER A 85 -8.82 5.40 -29.96
N GLN A 86 -8.57 4.21 -30.49
CA GLN A 86 -7.72 3.21 -29.85
C GLN A 86 -6.27 3.67 -29.82
N ILE A 87 -5.75 4.22 -30.93
CA ILE A 87 -4.40 4.81 -30.97
C ILE A 87 -4.25 5.89 -29.90
N GLU A 88 -5.23 6.78 -29.76
CA GLU A 88 -5.21 7.82 -28.72
C GLU A 88 -5.22 7.20 -27.33
N GLY A 89 -6.04 6.18 -27.08
CA GLY A 89 -6.04 5.45 -25.81
C GLY A 89 -4.69 4.81 -25.45
N VAL A 90 -3.97 4.25 -26.43
CA VAL A 90 -2.64 3.66 -26.17
C VAL A 90 -1.57 4.72 -25.90
N LEU A 91 -1.68 5.89 -26.56
CA LEU A 91 -0.76 7.01 -26.40
C LEU A 91 -0.98 7.76 -25.08
N SER A 92 -2.22 7.82 -24.60
CA SER A 92 -2.57 8.34 -23.28
C SER A 92 -3.00 7.18 -22.36
N PRO A 93 -2.07 6.31 -21.93
CA PRO A 93 -2.43 5.15 -21.16
C PRO A 93 -2.94 5.52 -19.77
N GLU A 94 -3.81 4.65 -19.25
CA GLU A 94 -4.28 4.77 -17.87
C GLU A 94 -3.16 4.42 -16.88
N LYS A 95 -3.27 4.93 -15.64
CA LYS A 95 -2.23 4.78 -14.61
C LYS A 95 -2.25 3.41 -13.90
N TYR A 96 -2.88 2.39 -14.49
CA TYR A 96 -3.02 1.08 -13.87
C TYR A 96 -2.84 -0.06 -14.88
N ASP A 97 -2.64 -1.26 -14.35
CA ASP A 97 -2.52 -2.48 -15.13
C ASP A 97 -3.88 -2.83 -15.75
N ALA A 98 -3.97 -2.79 -17.07
CA ALA A 98 -5.20 -3.06 -17.80
C ALA A 98 -4.91 -3.66 -19.17
N VAL A 99 -5.77 -4.58 -19.60
CA VAL A 99 -5.68 -5.22 -20.92
C VAL A 99 -7.06 -5.31 -21.56
N GLU A 100 -7.14 -4.96 -22.82
CA GLU A 100 -8.35 -5.04 -23.64
C GLU A 100 -8.08 -5.81 -24.93
N LEU A 101 -8.86 -6.87 -25.16
CA LEU A 101 -8.87 -7.60 -26.42
C LEU A 101 -9.79 -6.90 -27.42
N GLN A 102 -9.27 -6.63 -28.61
CA GLN A 102 -10.02 -6.05 -29.71
C GLN A 102 -10.26 -7.11 -30.79
N PRO A 103 -11.46 -7.75 -30.83
CA PRO A 103 -11.80 -8.79 -31.80
C PRO A 103 -12.11 -8.23 -33.21
N VAL A 104 -11.51 -7.09 -33.57
CA VAL A 104 -11.64 -6.46 -34.89
C VAL A 104 -10.86 -7.30 -35.91
N LYS A 105 -10.95 -6.96 -37.21
CA LYS A 105 -10.10 -7.51 -38.27
C LYS A 105 -8.63 -7.49 -37.82
N GLY A 106 -8.11 -8.65 -37.42
CA GLY A 106 -6.71 -8.82 -37.01
C GLY A 106 -6.43 -9.09 -35.53
N GLU A 107 -7.42 -9.43 -34.68
CA GLU A 107 -7.29 -9.83 -33.26
C GLU A 107 -6.00 -9.31 -32.58
N TYR A 108 -6.09 -8.12 -31.97
CA TYR A 108 -4.98 -7.52 -31.25
C TYR A 108 -5.40 -7.20 -29.81
N LEU A 109 -4.37 -7.11 -28.97
CA LEU A 109 -4.46 -6.81 -27.56
C LEU A 109 -3.85 -5.44 -27.32
N ILE A 110 -4.57 -4.57 -26.62
CA ILE A 110 -4.07 -3.28 -26.15
C ILE A 110 -3.95 -3.37 -24.64
N GLY A 111 -2.90 -2.82 -24.06
CA GLY A 111 -2.83 -2.71 -22.61
C GLY A 111 -1.83 -1.70 -22.10
N SER A 112 -1.86 -1.51 -20.80
CA SER A 112 -0.91 -0.72 -20.03
C SER A 112 -0.41 -1.55 -18.85
N LEU A 113 0.89 -1.44 -18.58
CA LEU A 113 1.54 -2.01 -17.41
C LEU A 113 2.14 -0.89 -16.57
N ALA A 114 1.88 -0.90 -15.27
CA ALA A 114 2.61 -0.11 -14.29
C ALA A 114 3.94 -0.83 -13.97
N CYS A 115 5.06 -0.25 -14.38
CA CYS A 115 6.40 -0.80 -14.26
C CYS A 115 7.27 -0.01 -13.27
N ALA A 116 8.14 -0.68 -12.52
CA ALA A 116 8.98 -0.01 -11.51
C ALA A 116 10.15 0.71 -12.20
N CYS A 117 10.38 1.99 -11.87
CA CYS A 117 11.43 2.78 -12.50
C CYS A 117 12.84 2.25 -12.16
N GLU A 118 13.70 2.05 -13.16
CA GLU A 118 15.05 1.52 -12.93
C GLU A 118 15.97 2.52 -12.19
N ARG A 119 15.72 3.83 -12.30
CA ARG A 119 16.63 4.89 -11.79
C ARG A 119 16.75 4.94 -10.26
N GLN A 120 15.98 4.15 -9.53
CA GLN A 120 15.65 4.42 -8.13
C GLN A 120 16.60 3.87 -7.06
N ARG A 121 17.75 3.26 -7.38
CA ARG A 121 18.60 2.74 -6.29
C ARG A 121 19.18 3.81 -5.32
N CYS A 122 18.96 5.13 -5.51
CA CYS A 122 19.56 6.16 -4.65
C CYS A 122 18.62 7.22 -4.03
N ALA A 123 17.29 7.16 -4.15
CA ALA A 123 16.43 8.23 -3.60
C ALA A 123 15.51 7.72 -2.49
N VAL A 124 15.88 8.09 -1.26
CA VAL A 124 15.09 8.00 -0.03
C VAL A 124 13.77 8.78 -0.18
N GLU A 125 12.66 8.15 0.17
CA GLU A 125 11.36 8.79 0.50
C GLU A 125 10.67 9.68 -0.55
N MET A 126 10.93 9.49 -1.84
CA MET A 126 10.09 10.11 -2.87
C MET A 126 8.72 9.44 -2.91
N GLU A 127 7.66 10.25 -2.99
CA GLU A 127 6.26 9.82 -3.06
C GLU A 127 6.08 8.67 -4.08
N ASP A 128 5.35 7.63 -3.67
CA ASP A 128 5.16 6.38 -4.40
C ASP A 128 4.76 6.53 -5.90
N GLU A 129 4.16 7.67 -6.28
CA GLU A 129 3.74 7.97 -7.64
C GLU A 129 4.91 8.27 -8.59
N GLU A 130 6.01 8.88 -8.13
CA GLU A 130 7.12 9.27 -9.02
C GLU A 130 7.93 8.07 -9.55
N ASN A 131 7.69 6.90 -8.96
CA ASN A 131 8.52 5.71 -9.11
C ASN A 131 7.93 4.71 -10.11
N THR A 132 6.76 5.02 -10.65
CA THR A 132 6.01 4.15 -11.56
C THR A 132 6.12 4.68 -12.99
N VAL A 133 6.65 3.84 -13.88
CA VAL A 133 6.70 4.08 -15.32
C VAL A 133 5.58 3.29 -15.97
N ILE A 134 4.75 3.95 -16.78
CA ILE A 134 3.70 3.25 -17.52
C ILE A 134 4.28 2.76 -18.85
N CYS A 135 4.16 1.46 -19.10
CA CYS A 135 4.48 0.82 -20.37
C CYS A 135 3.17 0.48 -21.08
N SER A 136 2.81 1.24 -22.11
CA SER A 136 1.67 0.90 -22.97
C SER A 136 2.12 0.02 -24.11
N PHE A 137 1.25 -0.90 -24.52
CA PHE A 137 1.61 -1.86 -25.54
C PHE A 137 0.44 -2.24 -26.44
N VAL A 138 0.78 -2.63 -27.66
CA VAL A 138 -0.15 -3.24 -28.62
C VAL A 138 0.48 -4.51 -29.13
N CYS A 139 -0.24 -5.61 -29.05
CA CYS A 139 0.26 -6.93 -29.38
C CYS A 139 -0.71 -7.65 -30.32
N ASN A 140 -0.18 -8.35 -31.32
CA ASN A 140 -0.88 -9.43 -32.02
C ASN A 140 0.06 -10.64 -32.08
N ASP A 141 -0.34 -11.69 -32.80
CA ASP A 141 0.45 -12.92 -32.90
C ASP A 141 1.89 -12.69 -33.44
N ARG A 142 2.11 -11.65 -34.25
CA ARG A 142 3.39 -11.38 -34.94
C ARG A 142 4.15 -10.15 -34.43
N PHE A 143 3.44 -9.15 -33.98
CA PHE A 143 3.95 -7.82 -33.67
C PHE A 143 3.64 -7.48 -32.22
N LEU A 144 4.66 -6.98 -31.53
CA LEU A 144 4.50 -6.33 -30.23
C LEU A 144 5.12 -4.96 -30.32
N VAL A 145 4.38 -3.92 -29.94
CA VAL A 145 4.91 -2.57 -29.76
C VAL A 145 4.78 -2.21 -28.30
N THR A 146 5.88 -1.86 -27.64
CA THR A 146 5.93 -1.36 -26.26
C THR A 146 6.38 0.09 -26.27
N MET A 147 5.76 0.92 -25.43
CA MET A 147 6.00 2.37 -25.39
C MET A 147 6.07 2.83 -23.94
N HIS A 148 7.14 3.53 -23.59
CA HIS A 148 7.35 4.02 -22.22
C HIS A 148 8.24 5.27 -22.20
N ALA A 149 8.08 6.11 -21.18
CA ALA A 149 8.83 7.36 -21.08
C ALA A 149 10.28 7.17 -20.56
N ALA A 150 10.51 6.11 -19.78
CA ALA A 150 11.74 5.89 -19.02
C ALA A 150 12.03 4.39 -18.88
N PRO A 151 13.29 3.98 -18.62
CA PRO A 151 13.60 2.57 -18.46
C PRO A 151 13.02 2.04 -17.14
N PHE A 152 12.47 0.83 -17.19
CA PHE A 152 11.87 0.16 -16.04
C PHE A 152 12.55 -1.19 -15.74
N LEU A 153 12.41 -1.66 -14.51
CA LEU A 153 12.93 -2.96 -14.06
C LEU A 153 12.23 -4.10 -14.79
N GLY A 154 12.99 -5.10 -15.25
CA GLY A 154 12.46 -6.18 -16.09
C GLY A 154 12.69 -5.96 -17.58
N LEU A 155 12.93 -4.72 -18.04
CA LEU A 155 13.19 -4.45 -19.47
C LEU A 155 14.49 -5.10 -19.96
N LYS A 156 15.54 -5.12 -19.11
CA LYS A 156 16.83 -5.74 -19.46
C LYS A 156 16.73 -7.25 -19.48
N GLU A 157 16.01 -7.82 -18.53
CA GLU A 157 15.69 -9.23 -18.38
C GLU A 157 14.87 -9.70 -19.60
N LEU A 158 13.88 -8.92 -20.01
CA LEU A 158 13.10 -9.15 -21.23
C LEU A 158 13.98 -9.11 -22.49
N LEU A 159 14.82 -8.09 -22.65
CA LEU A 159 15.75 -7.99 -23.78
C LEU A 159 16.72 -9.18 -23.82
N HIS A 160 17.19 -9.62 -22.66
CA HIS A 160 18.06 -10.79 -22.55
C HIS A 160 17.31 -12.08 -22.93
N HIS A 161 16.08 -12.24 -22.42
CA HIS A 161 15.22 -13.38 -22.70
C HIS A 161 14.92 -13.53 -24.21
N VAL A 162 14.60 -12.41 -24.88
CA VAL A 162 14.38 -12.37 -26.33
C VAL A 162 15.66 -12.66 -27.12
N LYS A 163 16.82 -12.19 -26.63
CA LYS A 163 18.12 -12.44 -27.27
C LYS A 163 18.55 -13.91 -27.18
N VAL A 164 18.30 -14.56 -26.06
CA VAL A 164 18.67 -15.97 -25.82
C VAL A 164 17.69 -16.93 -26.52
N GLY A 165 16.49 -16.47 -26.87
CA GLY A 165 15.51 -17.25 -27.64
C GLY A 165 14.43 -17.92 -26.79
N GLY A 166 14.00 -17.28 -25.69
CA GLY A 166 12.78 -17.68 -24.98
C GLY A 166 12.90 -18.85 -23.99
N GLY A 167 14.03 -19.59 -23.97
CA GLY A 167 14.16 -20.80 -23.15
C GLY A 167 14.13 -20.59 -21.62
N LEU A 168 14.38 -19.36 -21.14
CA LEU A 168 14.70 -19.15 -19.72
C LEU A 168 13.48 -19.15 -18.77
N LEU A 169 12.29 -18.76 -19.23
CA LEU A 169 11.06 -18.86 -18.41
C LEU A 169 10.51 -20.30 -18.38
N ILE A 170 11.08 -21.24 -19.14
CA ILE A 170 10.49 -22.57 -19.40
C ILE A 170 11.35 -23.68 -18.79
N GLN A 171 12.66 -23.49 -18.63
CA GLN A 171 13.57 -24.61 -18.35
C GLN A 171 13.66 -25.03 -16.87
N GLU A 172 13.17 -24.26 -15.90
CA GLU A 172 13.43 -24.60 -14.49
C GLU A 172 12.59 -25.74 -13.89
N THR A 173 11.54 -26.26 -14.55
CA THR A 173 10.69 -27.30 -13.92
C THR A 173 10.52 -28.63 -14.65
N THR A 174 11.20 -28.89 -15.77
CA THR A 174 11.19 -30.23 -16.39
C THR A 174 12.58 -30.83 -16.51
N SER A 175 13.17 -31.16 -15.36
CA SER A 175 14.04 -32.33 -15.27
C SER A 175 13.14 -33.53 -15.08
N GLU A 176 12.57 -34.09 -16.14
CA GLU A 176 12.08 -35.48 -16.20
C GLU A 176 11.53 -35.79 -17.60
N PHE A 177 12.32 -36.55 -18.37
CA PHE A 177 11.84 -37.47 -19.41
C PHE A 177 10.99 -36.88 -20.55
N CYS A 178 11.62 -36.19 -21.51
CA CYS A 178 11.16 -36.16 -22.89
C CYS A 178 12.37 -36.03 -23.83
N ASP A 179 12.91 -37.16 -24.25
CA ASP A 179 13.65 -37.28 -25.51
C ASP A 179 12.66 -36.99 -26.65
N SER A 180 12.45 -35.71 -26.96
CA SER A 180 11.85 -35.30 -28.23
C SER A 180 12.91 -34.59 -29.04
N GLU A 181 13.55 -35.40 -29.86
CA GLU A 181 14.43 -35.01 -30.95
C GLU A 181 13.73 -33.97 -31.82
N GLY A 182 14.13 -32.73 -31.66
CA GLY A 182 13.53 -31.60 -32.35
C GLY A 182 13.99 -30.34 -31.66
N THR A 183 15.19 -29.88 -31.98
CA THR A 183 15.60 -28.50 -31.73
C THR A 183 14.77 -27.60 -32.64
N ASP A 184 13.44 -27.60 -32.46
CA ASP A 184 12.55 -26.66 -33.10
C ASP A 184 13.00 -25.30 -32.59
N ILE A 185 13.69 -24.57 -33.46
CA ILE A 185 14.13 -23.21 -33.22
C ILE A 185 12.88 -22.45 -32.78
N PHE A 186 12.81 -22.12 -31.50
CA PHE A 186 11.63 -21.53 -30.90
C PHE A 186 11.32 -20.27 -31.70
N THR A 187 10.17 -20.27 -32.36
CA THR A 187 9.75 -19.14 -33.17
C THR A 187 9.17 -18.11 -32.20
N MET A 188 9.87 -17.00 -32.01
CA MET A 188 9.38 -15.85 -31.25
C MET A 188 8.01 -15.48 -31.79
N LYS A 189 7.01 -15.45 -30.91
CA LYS A 189 5.69 -14.90 -31.20
C LYS A 189 5.52 -13.60 -30.42
N GLY A 190 4.65 -12.72 -30.91
CA GLY A 190 4.30 -11.49 -30.19
C GLY A 190 3.76 -11.79 -28.78
N SER A 191 2.93 -12.83 -28.65
CA SER A 191 2.39 -13.31 -27.38
C SER A 191 3.45 -13.83 -26.41
N ALA A 192 4.49 -14.51 -26.90
CA ALA A 192 5.58 -15.01 -26.06
C ALA A 192 6.38 -13.85 -25.43
N VAL A 193 6.68 -12.82 -26.22
CA VAL A 193 7.37 -11.63 -25.71
C VAL A 193 6.48 -10.84 -24.75
N LEU A 194 5.19 -10.73 -25.05
CA LEU A 194 4.23 -10.12 -24.13
C LEU A 194 4.13 -10.90 -22.81
N CYS A 195 4.10 -12.23 -22.87
CA CYS A 195 4.09 -13.09 -21.68
C CYS A 195 5.32 -12.83 -20.83
N ALA A 196 6.51 -12.84 -21.43
CA ALA A 196 7.75 -12.52 -20.73
C ALA A 196 7.75 -11.10 -20.14
N LEU A 197 7.24 -10.11 -20.88
CA LEU A 197 7.09 -8.73 -20.39
C LEU A 197 6.22 -8.71 -19.13
N VAL A 198 5.02 -9.28 -19.19
CA VAL A 198 4.10 -9.32 -18.05
C VAL A 198 4.72 -10.07 -16.88
N CYS A 199 5.30 -11.25 -17.09
CA CYS A 199 5.93 -12.06 -16.03
C CYS A 199 7.05 -11.29 -15.32
N PHE A 200 8.03 -10.75 -16.05
CA PHE A 200 9.11 -9.97 -15.44
C PHE A 200 8.60 -8.70 -14.76
N THR A 201 7.58 -8.03 -15.31
CA THR A 201 6.96 -6.88 -14.64
C THR A 201 6.12 -7.26 -13.43
N CYS A 202 5.74 -8.53 -13.23
CA CYS A 202 5.09 -8.98 -12.01
C CYS A 202 6.12 -9.39 -10.95
N GLU A 203 7.13 -10.17 -11.36
CA GLU A 203 8.21 -10.66 -10.49
C GLU A 203 9.04 -9.51 -9.89
N THR A 204 9.36 -8.49 -10.70
CA THR A 204 10.13 -7.33 -10.24
C THR A 204 9.43 -6.51 -9.15
N TYR A 205 8.12 -6.68 -9.02
CA TYR A 205 7.32 -6.00 -8.00
C TYR A 205 7.12 -6.79 -6.72
N LEU A 206 7.56 -8.06 -6.65
CA LEU A 206 7.38 -8.87 -5.45
C LEU A 206 8.11 -8.20 -4.28
N PRO A 207 7.39 -7.60 -3.31
CA PRO A 207 8.03 -6.89 -2.22
C PRO A 207 8.71 -7.89 -1.31
N ASN A 208 9.81 -7.47 -0.67
CA ASN A 208 10.38 -8.26 0.41
C ASN A 208 9.48 -8.17 1.65
N LEU A 209 8.54 -9.11 1.73
CA LEU A 209 7.55 -9.18 2.80
C LEU A 209 8.19 -9.48 4.16
N THR A 210 9.38 -10.10 4.22
CA THR A 210 10.08 -10.41 5.47
C THR A 210 10.34 -9.16 6.30
N GLY A 211 10.75 -8.06 5.65
CA GLY A 211 10.98 -6.79 6.35
C GLY A 211 9.69 -6.21 6.91
N LEU A 212 8.59 -6.32 6.15
CA LEU A 212 7.28 -5.83 6.56
C LEU A 212 6.70 -6.66 7.72
N ILE A 213 6.80 -8.00 7.65
CA ILE A 213 6.37 -8.89 8.74
C ILE A 213 7.19 -8.60 10.00
N SER A 214 8.51 -8.46 9.89
CA SER A 214 9.35 -8.13 11.04
C SER A 214 8.99 -6.77 11.67
N GLU A 215 8.53 -5.80 10.88
CA GLU A 215 8.05 -4.52 11.38
C GLU A 215 6.72 -4.68 12.15
N VAL A 216 5.82 -5.56 11.68
CA VAL A 216 4.60 -5.94 12.43
C VAL A 216 4.96 -6.61 13.75
N ASP A 217 5.89 -7.57 13.74
CA ASP A 217 6.33 -8.27 14.95
C ASP A 217 6.98 -7.32 15.96
N CYS A 218 7.75 -6.33 15.48
CA CYS A 218 8.31 -5.29 16.34
C CYS A 218 7.22 -4.44 17.01
N ILE A 219 6.11 -4.16 16.31
CA ILE A 219 4.97 -3.44 16.88
C ILE A 219 4.27 -4.29 17.95
N ASP A 220 4.13 -5.59 17.73
CA ASP A 220 3.53 -6.50 18.72
C ASP A 220 4.32 -6.51 20.03
N GLU A 221 5.64 -6.68 19.94
CA GLU A 221 6.54 -6.62 21.11
C GLU A 221 6.48 -5.27 21.82
N MET A 222 6.37 -4.16 21.07
CA MET A 222 6.19 -2.83 21.67
C MET A 222 4.88 -2.74 22.46
N VAL A 223 3.76 -3.29 21.95
CA VAL A 223 2.46 -3.26 22.64
C VAL A 223 2.53 -3.94 24.01
N LEU A 224 3.30 -5.03 24.13
CA LEU A 224 3.53 -5.72 25.40
C LEU A 224 4.31 -4.86 26.40
N LEU A 225 5.23 -4.03 25.91
CA LEU A 225 6.15 -3.24 26.72
C LEU A 225 5.70 -1.80 26.98
N VAL A 226 4.69 -1.27 26.26
CA VAL A 226 4.26 0.12 26.40
C VAL A 226 3.72 0.36 27.82
N ALA A 227 4.62 0.86 28.66
CA ALA A 227 4.32 1.58 29.89
C ALA A 227 3.55 2.86 29.53
N PRO A 228 2.74 3.42 30.45
CA PRO A 228 1.90 4.59 30.19
C PRO A 228 2.73 5.88 30.04
N GLY A 229 3.45 6.03 28.93
CA GLY A 229 4.01 7.28 28.45
C GLY A 229 3.07 7.89 27.41
N LYS A 230 2.65 9.15 27.59
CA LYS A 230 1.81 9.87 26.60
C LYS A 230 2.46 9.93 25.22
N ARG A 231 3.81 10.00 25.17
CA ARG A 231 4.58 10.08 23.92
C ARG A 231 4.67 8.72 23.21
N ASP A 232 4.87 7.65 23.96
CA ASP A 232 5.09 6.30 23.41
C ASP A 232 3.82 5.78 22.71
N GLN A 233 2.64 6.04 23.29
CA GLN A 233 1.37 5.67 22.68
C GLN A 233 1.13 6.36 21.33
N THR A 234 1.43 7.66 21.25
CA THR A 234 1.26 8.41 20.00
C THR A 234 2.24 7.96 18.92
N ASP A 235 3.48 7.59 19.30
CA ASP A 235 4.47 7.05 18.36
C ASP A 235 4.04 5.68 17.82
N LEU A 236 3.58 4.79 18.71
CA LEU A 236 3.06 3.47 18.32
C LEU A 236 1.89 3.59 17.32
N LEU A 237 0.89 4.43 17.62
CA LEU A 237 -0.25 4.66 16.71
C LEU A 237 0.19 5.25 15.37
N ARG A 238 1.21 6.11 15.37
CA ARG A 238 1.79 6.64 14.13
C ARG A 238 2.45 5.51 13.33
N ARG A 239 3.25 4.65 13.95
CA ARG A 239 3.88 3.50 13.27
C ARG A 239 2.85 2.56 12.68
N VAL A 240 1.80 2.21 13.44
CA VAL A 240 0.68 1.38 12.96
C VAL A 240 0.00 2.00 11.74
N SER A 241 -0.27 3.32 11.76
CA SER A 241 -0.94 3.99 10.64
C SER A 241 -0.06 4.09 9.39
N VAL A 242 1.24 4.36 9.55
CA VAL A 242 2.21 4.35 8.44
C VAL A 242 2.32 2.95 7.83
N LEU A 243 2.47 1.91 8.65
CA LEU A 243 2.59 0.54 8.18
C LEU A 243 1.30 0.08 7.48
N ARG A 244 0.12 0.38 8.04
CA ARG A 244 -1.17 0.08 7.40
C ARG A 244 -1.31 0.76 6.04
N ARG A 245 -0.88 2.02 5.92
CA ARG A 245 -0.93 2.76 4.65
C ARG A 245 -0.02 2.07 3.63
N ARG A 246 1.22 1.76 4.00
CA ARG A 246 2.19 1.07 3.14
C ARG A 246 1.68 -0.31 2.69
N MET A 247 1.13 -1.11 3.60
CA MET A 247 0.54 -2.40 3.24
C MET A 247 -0.63 -2.23 2.27
N SER A 248 -1.47 -1.20 2.47
CA SER A 248 -2.63 -0.97 1.60
C SER A 248 -2.22 -0.53 0.19
N THR A 249 -1.17 0.30 0.06
CA THR A 249 -0.66 0.74 -1.24
C THR A 249 -0.01 -0.40 -2.01
N GLU A 250 0.80 -1.22 -1.34
CA GLU A 250 1.42 -2.41 -1.96
C GLU A 250 0.36 -3.46 -2.34
N ASN A 251 -0.63 -3.70 -1.47
CA ASN A 251 -1.73 -4.63 -1.75
C ASN A 251 -2.57 -4.20 -2.95
N ALA A 252 -2.96 -2.92 -3.02
CA ALA A 252 -3.70 -2.41 -4.18
C ALA A 252 -2.93 -2.61 -5.51
N ARG A 253 -1.60 -2.44 -5.49
CA ARG A 253 -0.75 -2.64 -6.67
C ARG A 253 -0.64 -4.11 -7.09
N LEU A 254 -0.33 -4.99 -6.14
CA LEU A 254 -0.22 -6.43 -6.40
C LEU A 254 -1.56 -7.02 -6.86
N TYR A 255 -2.67 -6.56 -6.28
CA TYR A 255 -4.02 -6.98 -6.67
C TYR A 255 -4.36 -6.64 -8.13
N LEU A 256 -3.93 -5.47 -8.63
CA LEU A 256 -4.13 -5.09 -10.04
C LEU A 256 -3.34 -6.02 -10.98
N LYS A 257 -2.12 -6.42 -10.61
CA LYS A 257 -1.33 -7.41 -11.38
C LYS A 257 -1.95 -8.81 -11.33
N GLU A 258 -2.47 -9.21 -10.17
CA GLU A 258 -3.18 -10.48 -10.04
C GLU A 258 -4.40 -10.50 -10.96
N LYS A 259 -5.19 -9.43 -10.95
CA LYS A 259 -6.35 -9.28 -11.81
C LYS A 259 -5.96 -9.31 -13.30
N LEU A 260 -4.89 -8.61 -13.68
CA LEU A 260 -4.34 -8.65 -15.03
C LEU A 260 -4.03 -10.09 -15.48
N LEU A 261 -3.34 -10.87 -14.63
CA LEU A 261 -3.02 -12.26 -14.92
C LEU A 261 -4.29 -13.13 -15.00
N GLN A 262 -5.27 -12.90 -14.13
CA GLN A 262 -6.57 -13.58 -14.21
C GLN A 262 -7.31 -13.27 -15.52
N GLU A 263 -7.28 -12.02 -15.99
CA GLU A 263 -7.87 -11.61 -17.27
C GLU A 263 -7.16 -12.30 -18.45
N LEU A 264 -5.82 -12.31 -18.45
CA LEU A 264 -5.00 -12.99 -19.48
C LEU A 264 -5.22 -14.51 -19.51
N MET A 265 -5.42 -15.15 -18.36
CA MET A 265 -5.73 -16.59 -18.27
C MET A 265 -7.23 -16.90 -18.36
N GLY A 266 -8.07 -15.87 -18.48
CA GLY A 266 -9.52 -15.94 -18.47
C GLY A 266 -10.09 -16.64 -19.70
N PRO A 267 -11.36 -17.10 -19.64
CA PRO A 267 -11.99 -17.84 -20.73
C PRO A 267 -12.06 -17.05 -22.05
N THR A 268 -12.15 -15.71 -21.98
CA THR A 268 -12.15 -14.82 -23.15
C THR A 268 -10.81 -14.78 -23.88
N MET A 269 -9.68 -14.91 -23.16
CA MET A 269 -8.33 -14.87 -23.72
C MET A 269 -7.82 -16.26 -24.13
N ARG A 270 -8.34 -17.35 -23.55
CA ARG A 270 -7.94 -18.73 -23.88
C ARG A 270 -8.13 -19.11 -25.35
N THR A 271 -9.08 -18.49 -26.04
CA THR A 271 -9.35 -18.75 -27.46
C THR A 271 -8.50 -17.89 -28.40
N THR A 272 -7.72 -16.93 -27.88
CA THR A 272 -6.96 -15.96 -28.68
C THR A 272 -5.48 -16.30 -28.72
N PHE A 273 -4.72 -15.56 -29.53
CA PHE A 273 -3.26 -15.75 -29.68
C PHE A 273 -2.46 -15.58 -28.37
N VAL A 274 -3.03 -14.91 -27.35
CA VAL A 274 -2.35 -14.61 -26.08
C VAL A 274 -2.20 -15.88 -25.23
N SER A 275 -3.28 -16.66 -25.12
CA SER A 275 -3.37 -17.78 -24.16
C SER A 275 -3.79 -19.10 -24.81
N ARG A 276 -3.64 -19.21 -26.14
CA ARG A 276 -3.84 -20.48 -26.88
C ARG A 276 -2.71 -21.48 -26.65
N ASP A 277 -1.49 -21.00 -26.49
CA ASP A 277 -0.31 -21.85 -26.28
C ASP A 277 -0.24 -22.29 -24.81
N SER A 278 -0.24 -23.61 -24.58
CA SER A 278 -0.27 -24.16 -23.22
C SER A 278 0.93 -23.73 -22.36
N GLU A 279 2.09 -23.50 -22.97
CA GLU A 279 3.30 -23.08 -22.25
C GLU A 279 3.20 -21.64 -21.74
N LEU A 280 2.60 -20.73 -22.52
CA LEU A 280 2.38 -19.34 -22.08
C LEU A 280 1.41 -19.30 -20.89
N VAL A 281 0.36 -20.12 -20.94
CA VAL A 281 -0.59 -20.24 -19.82
C VAL A 281 0.08 -20.80 -18.56
N LYS A 282 1.04 -21.72 -18.69
CA LYS A 282 1.82 -22.21 -17.54
C LYS A 282 2.65 -21.08 -16.93
N ALA A 283 3.36 -20.29 -17.74
CA ALA A 283 4.16 -19.17 -17.25
C ALA A 283 3.30 -18.13 -16.52
N TYR A 284 2.17 -17.71 -17.10
CA TYR A 284 1.23 -16.82 -16.42
C TYR A 284 0.71 -17.41 -15.10
N ARG A 285 0.45 -18.72 -15.07
CA ARG A 285 -0.04 -19.41 -13.88
C ARG A 285 1.00 -19.48 -12.78
N GLU A 286 2.26 -19.71 -13.11
CA GLU A 286 3.36 -19.75 -12.14
C GLU A 286 3.51 -18.41 -11.42
N VAL A 287 3.62 -17.33 -12.19
CA VAL A 287 3.68 -15.95 -11.65
C VAL A 287 2.41 -15.61 -10.88
N PHE A 288 1.24 -16.03 -11.36
CA PHE A 288 -0.03 -15.84 -10.65
C PHE A 288 0.00 -16.53 -9.28
N MET A 289 0.45 -17.79 -9.20
CA MET A 289 0.53 -18.52 -7.94
C MET A 289 1.50 -17.86 -6.96
N GLU A 290 2.66 -17.40 -7.44
CA GLU A 290 3.61 -16.66 -6.62
C GLU A 290 3.03 -15.35 -6.09
N LEU A 291 2.39 -14.57 -6.97
CA LEU A 291 1.75 -13.31 -6.62
C LEU A 291 0.61 -13.50 -5.61
N SER A 292 -0.27 -14.47 -5.83
CA SER A 292 -1.34 -14.81 -4.89
C SER A 292 -0.79 -15.27 -3.54
N GLN A 293 0.32 -16.02 -3.50
CA GLN A 293 0.97 -16.40 -2.25
C GLN A 293 1.51 -15.18 -1.48
N VAL A 294 2.09 -14.21 -2.18
CA VAL A 294 2.57 -12.97 -1.55
C VAL A 294 1.40 -12.12 -1.03
N LEU A 295 0.31 -12.03 -1.79
CA LEU A 295 -0.92 -11.36 -1.38
C LEU A 295 -1.53 -11.98 -0.11
N GLU A 296 -1.65 -13.31 -0.06
CA GLU A 296 -2.15 -14.03 1.11
C GLU A 296 -1.30 -13.76 2.35
N ARG A 297 0.03 -13.84 2.23
CA ARG A 297 0.93 -13.54 3.36
C ARG A 297 0.82 -12.08 3.81
N MET A 298 0.60 -11.13 2.89
CA MET A 298 0.38 -9.73 3.23
C MET A 298 -0.95 -9.50 3.93
N GLU A 299 -2.00 -10.26 3.58
CA GLU A 299 -3.28 -10.24 4.28
C GLU A 299 -3.14 -10.77 5.71
N VAL A 300 -2.44 -11.89 5.91
CA VAL A 300 -2.11 -12.41 7.25
C VAL A 300 -1.35 -11.36 8.07
N ALA A 301 -0.34 -10.71 7.49
CA ALA A 301 0.39 -9.64 8.17
C ALA A 301 -0.53 -8.46 8.56
N ARG A 302 -1.51 -8.11 7.71
CA ARG A 302 -2.46 -7.03 7.96
C ARG A 302 -3.38 -7.38 9.12
N ASP A 303 -3.83 -8.63 9.18
CA ASP A 303 -4.68 -9.14 10.26
C ASP A 303 -3.93 -9.19 11.58
N THR A 304 -2.67 -9.64 11.57
CA THR A 304 -1.79 -9.55 12.74
C THR A 304 -1.67 -8.09 13.21
N LEU A 305 -1.39 -7.13 12.31
CA LEU A 305 -1.31 -5.71 12.69
C LEU A 305 -2.62 -5.17 13.28
N ASN A 306 -3.77 -5.59 12.74
CA ASN A 306 -5.09 -5.21 13.28
C ASN A 306 -5.31 -5.81 14.68
N HIS A 307 -4.93 -7.08 14.87
CA HIS A 307 -5.01 -7.76 16.15
C HIS A 307 -4.12 -7.09 17.21
N VAL A 308 -2.89 -6.73 16.84
CA VAL A 308 -1.96 -5.96 17.68
C VAL A 308 -2.57 -4.61 18.09
N ASN A 309 -3.17 -3.89 17.15
CA ASN A 309 -3.84 -2.62 17.45
C ASN A 309 -5.05 -2.80 18.40
N LEU A 310 -5.83 -3.86 18.24
CA LEU A 310 -6.94 -4.19 19.16
C LEU A 310 -6.42 -4.56 20.55
N ASN A 311 -5.35 -5.34 20.64
CA ASN A 311 -4.72 -5.71 21.90
C ASN A 311 -4.19 -4.49 22.65
N PHE A 312 -3.56 -3.55 21.93
CA PHE A 312 -3.13 -2.27 22.51
C PHE A 312 -4.31 -1.50 23.10
N VAL A 313 -5.39 -1.35 22.33
CA VAL A 313 -6.60 -0.65 22.77
C VAL A 313 -7.23 -1.34 23.99
N ASN A 314 -7.33 -2.67 23.98
CA ASN A 314 -7.85 -3.45 25.11
C ASN A 314 -6.97 -3.31 26.36
N ALA A 315 -5.65 -3.31 26.21
CA ALA A 315 -4.72 -3.09 27.32
C ALA A 315 -4.87 -1.68 27.91
N VAL A 316 -5.08 -0.65 27.07
CA VAL A 316 -5.37 0.72 27.54
C VAL A 316 -6.72 0.78 28.24
N PHE A 317 -7.78 0.15 27.70
CA PHE A 317 -9.09 0.11 28.33
C PHE A 317 -9.07 -0.60 29.68
N MET A 318 -8.37 -1.74 29.79
CA MET A 318 -8.23 -2.47 31.05
C MET A 318 -7.57 -1.58 32.12
N ARG A 319 -6.48 -0.88 31.77
CA ARG A 319 -5.80 0.04 32.68
C ARG A 319 -6.68 1.25 33.04
N MET A 320 -7.41 1.81 32.09
CA MET A 320 -8.37 2.90 32.35
C MET A 320 -9.49 2.44 33.29
N SER A 321 -9.98 1.21 33.11
CA SER A 321 -10.99 0.62 33.99
C SER A 321 -10.44 0.44 35.41
N GLN A 322 -9.21 -0.03 35.57
CA GLN A 322 -8.55 -0.15 36.88
C GLN A 322 -8.34 1.21 37.54
N ALA A 323 -7.84 2.21 36.80
CA ALA A 323 -7.68 3.57 37.31
C ALA A 323 -9.03 4.22 37.67
N SER A 324 -10.07 3.97 36.87
CA SER A 324 -11.44 4.43 37.13
C SER A 324 -12.01 3.79 38.40
N ALA A 325 -11.79 2.50 38.63
CA ALA A 325 -12.19 1.83 39.88
C ALA A 325 -11.47 2.46 41.08
N GLY A 326 -10.17 2.76 40.95
CA GLY A 326 -9.42 3.48 41.98
C GLY A 326 -9.92 4.91 42.21
N PHE A 327 -10.34 5.64 41.17
CA PHE A 327 -10.93 6.97 41.31
C PHE A 327 -12.32 6.93 41.93
N ASP A 328 -13.14 5.95 41.57
CA ASP A 328 -14.49 5.79 42.13
C ASP A 328 -14.42 5.56 43.64
N TYR A 329 -13.47 4.71 44.09
CA TYR A 329 -13.21 4.53 45.52
C TYR A 329 -12.81 5.85 46.22
N ARG A 330 -11.91 6.64 45.62
CA ARG A 330 -11.49 7.94 46.18
C ARG A 330 -12.63 8.96 46.17
N MET A 331 -13.44 8.98 45.12
CA MET A 331 -14.61 9.84 45.00
C MET A 331 -15.65 9.50 46.06
N MET A 332 -15.88 8.20 46.32
CA MET A 332 -16.76 7.75 47.39
C MET A 332 -16.32 8.30 48.75
N VAL A 333 -15.01 8.27 49.07
CA VAL A 333 -14.48 8.83 50.32
C VAL A 333 -14.66 10.35 50.39
N ILE A 334 -14.35 11.08 49.32
CA ILE A 334 -14.54 12.55 49.26
C ILE A 334 -16.01 12.91 49.43
N SER A 335 -16.91 12.14 48.80
CA SER A 335 -18.36 12.32 48.93
C SER A 335 -18.83 12.13 50.38
N GLN A 336 -18.36 11.08 51.06
CA GLN A 336 -18.65 10.86 52.47
C GLN A 336 -18.19 12.04 53.35
N ILE A 337 -16.96 12.52 53.15
CA ILE A 337 -16.43 13.69 53.87
C ILE A 337 -17.28 14.93 53.59
N SER A 338 -17.67 15.17 52.34
CA SER A 338 -18.51 16.30 51.96
C SER A 338 -19.87 16.27 52.66
N THR A 339 -20.51 15.09 52.75
CA THR A 339 -21.78 14.93 53.46
C THR A 339 -21.65 15.22 54.96
N ILE A 340 -20.54 14.82 55.60
CA ILE A 340 -20.27 15.10 57.02
C ILE A 340 -20.12 16.61 57.27
N CYS A 341 -19.59 17.36 56.30
CA CYS A 341 -19.40 18.80 56.39
C CYS A 341 -20.68 19.63 56.13
N LEU A 342 -21.76 19.04 55.59
CA LEU A 342 -22.98 19.80 55.28
C LEU A 342 -23.66 20.42 56.51
N PRO A 343 -23.88 19.70 57.63
CA PRO A 343 -24.48 20.30 58.84
C PRO A 343 -23.60 21.40 59.43
N LEU A 344 -22.27 21.24 59.38
CA LEU A 344 -21.30 22.26 59.83
C LEU A 344 -21.46 23.55 59.04
N ASN A 345 -21.51 23.45 57.72
CA ASN A 345 -21.66 24.60 56.84
C ASN A 345 -23.02 25.29 57.04
N LEU A 346 -24.09 24.51 57.23
CA LEU A 346 -25.43 25.04 57.48
C LEU A 346 -25.49 25.79 58.82
N LEU A 347 -24.92 25.21 59.89
CA LEU A 347 -24.89 25.87 61.20
C LEU A 347 -24.03 27.14 61.16
N ALA A 348 -22.84 27.07 60.57
CA ALA A 348 -21.97 28.23 60.39
C ALA A 348 -22.67 29.32 59.56
N SER A 349 -23.48 28.94 58.57
CA SER A 349 -24.29 29.88 57.79
C SER A 349 -25.34 30.58 58.64
N PHE A 350 -26.01 29.88 59.58
CA PHE A 350 -26.96 30.54 60.50
C PHE A 350 -26.28 31.56 61.43
N TYR A 351 -25.07 31.28 61.91
CA TYR A 351 -24.30 32.24 62.71
C TYR A 351 -23.70 33.38 61.86
N GLY A 352 -23.50 33.17 60.56
CA GLY A 352 -23.05 34.19 59.61
C GLY A 352 -24.18 35.06 59.05
N MET A 353 -25.41 34.54 59.01
CA MET A 353 -26.60 35.36 58.82
C MET A 353 -26.67 36.29 60.02
N ASN A 354 -26.58 37.60 59.80
CA ASN A 354 -26.60 38.64 60.85
C ASN A 354 -27.99 38.78 61.52
N CYS A 355 -28.61 37.64 61.84
CA CYS A 355 -29.84 37.49 62.59
C CYS A 355 -29.48 37.32 64.06
N LYS A 356 -30.32 37.85 64.97
CA LYS A 356 -30.15 37.66 66.41
C LYS A 356 -30.24 36.16 66.73
N VAL A 357 -29.09 35.55 66.96
CA VAL A 357 -28.97 34.15 67.37
C VAL A 357 -29.49 34.04 68.81
N PRO A 358 -30.30 33.01 69.14
CA PRO A 358 -30.57 32.71 70.54
C PRO A 358 -29.23 32.49 71.25
N TRP A 359 -29.07 33.10 72.43
CA TRP A 359 -27.90 32.94 73.32
C TRP A 359 -26.69 33.83 73.00
N SER A 360 -26.95 35.06 72.52
CA SER A 360 -25.98 36.17 72.50
C SER A 360 -25.53 36.55 73.92
N ALA A 361 -24.27 36.98 74.06
CA ALA A 361 -23.69 37.48 75.31
C ALA A 361 -24.46 38.68 75.92
N ASP A 362 -25.28 39.37 75.11
CA ASP A 362 -26.09 40.50 75.58
C ASP A 362 -27.31 40.07 76.42
N ASP A 363 -27.89 38.88 76.16
CA ASP A 363 -29.12 38.43 76.84
C ASP A 363 -28.84 37.48 78.03
N TYR A 364 -27.64 36.86 78.11
CA TYR A 364 -27.30 35.85 79.12
C TYR A 364 -25.84 35.97 79.58
N ASP A 365 -25.59 35.92 80.90
CA ASP A 365 -24.24 36.04 81.51
C ASP A 365 -23.27 34.90 81.11
N ASN A 366 -23.76 33.76 80.61
CA ASN A 366 -22.96 32.56 80.39
C ASN A 366 -22.91 32.13 78.91
N LEU A 367 -21.70 32.05 78.35
CA LEU A 367 -21.42 31.52 77.00
C LEU A 367 -21.41 29.98 76.91
N ASN A 368 -21.77 29.27 78.00
CA ASN A 368 -21.74 27.80 78.09
C ASN A 368 -22.54 27.13 76.98
N CYS A 369 -23.63 27.76 76.59
CA CYS A 369 -24.52 27.27 75.53
C CYS A 369 -23.87 27.28 74.14
N PHE A 370 -23.07 28.31 73.81
CA PHE A 370 -22.28 28.35 72.57
C PHE A 370 -21.21 27.26 72.56
N TRP A 371 -20.47 27.11 73.67
CA TRP A 371 -19.48 26.04 73.83
C TRP A 371 -20.13 24.65 73.77
N ALA A 372 -21.37 24.48 74.24
CA ALA A 372 -22.12 23.23 74.11
C ALA A 372 -22.45 22.91 72.64
N ILE A 373 -22.90 23.88 71.85
CA ILE A 373 -23.16 23.70 70.41
C ILE A 373 -21.86 23.35 69.68
N MET A 374 -20.78 24.11 69.92
CA MET A 374 -19.47 23.81 69.35
C MET A 374 -18.95 22.41 69.74
N GLY A 375 -19.17 22.00 71.00
CA GLY A 375 -18.82 20.68 71.49
C GLY A 375 -19.62 19.56 70.80
N ILE A 376 -20.92 19.76 70.59
CA ILE A 376 -21.77 18.81 69.84
C ILE A 376 -21.31 18.71 68.39
N MET A 377 -20.97 19.83 67.75
CA MET A 377 -20.46 19.84 66.37
C MET A 377 -19.11 19.12 66.25
N LEU A 378 -18.21 19.33 67.21
CA LEU A 378 -16.92 18.64 67.26
C LEU A 378 -17.10 17.14 67.52
N ALA A 379 -17.99 16.76 68.44
CA ALA A 379 -18.30 15.36 68.70
C ALA A 379 -18.90 14.69 67.46
N TRP A 380 -19.82 15.36 66.77
CA TRP A 380 -20.42 14.89 65.52
C TRP A 380 -19.34 14.65 64.45
N THR A 381 -18.45 15.61 64.22
CA THR A 381 -17.39 15.46 63.22
C THR A 381 -16.44 14.34 63.57
N ILE A 382 -16.01 14.20 64.83
CA ILE A 382 -15.12 13.12 65.26
C ILE A 382 -15.80 11.75 65.08
N ILE A 383 -17.05 11.60 65.53
CA ILE A 383 -17.80 10.34 65.43
C ILE A 383 -18.01 9.97 63.96
N CYS A 384 -18.45 10.91 63.13
CA CYS A 384 -18.71 10.65 61.72
C CYS A 384 -17.42 10.44 60.90
N MET A 385 -16.34 11.17 61.20
CA MET A 385 -15.05 11.00 60.51
C MET A 385 -14.36 9.68 60.85
N PHE A 386 -14.68 9.06 61.99
CA PHE A 386 -14.10 7.78 62.38
C PHE A 386 -14.31 6.70 61.30
N GLN A 387 -15.47 6.65 60.65
CA GLN A 387 -15.78 5.68 59.59
C GLN A 387 -14.91 5.86 58.32
N PRO A 388 -14.91 7.01 57.62
CA PRO A 388 -14.10 7.20 56.42
C PRO A 388 -12.60 7.13 56.71
N VAL A 389 -12.16 7.56 57.90
CA VAL A 389 -10.76 7.43 58.31
C VAL A 389 -10.35 5.96 58.44
N ARG A 390 -11.18 5.11 59.08
CA ARG A 390 -10.89 3.67 59.13
C ARG A 390 -10.89 3.01 57.76
N LEU A 391 -11.80 3.40 56.88
CA LEU A 391 -11.86 2.91 55.50
C LEU A 391 -10.60 3.27 54.73
N LEU A 392 -10.12 4.52 54.87
CA LEU A 392 -8.86 4.98 54.30
C LEU A 392 -7.65 4.22 54.84
N PHE A 393 -7.57 3.98 56.15
CA PHE A 393 -6.48 3.20 56.76
C PHE A 393 -6.46 1.76 56.24
N CYS A 394 -7.62 1.10 56.18
CA CYS A 394 -7.74 -0.27 55.71
C CYS A 394 -7.39 -0.40 54.22
N SER A 395 -7.77 0.57 53.37
CA SER A 395 -7.31 0.58 51.96
C SER A 395 -5.81 0.79 51.83
N ARG A 396 -5.19 1.53 52.76
CA ARG A 396 -3.76 1.78 52.71
C ARG A 396 -2.98 0.51 53.03
N GLU A 397 -3.44 -0.31 53.97
CA GLU A 397 -2.86 -1.61 54.28
C GLU A 397 -2.96 -2.56 53.08
N ALA A 398 -4.08 -2.55 52.36
CA ALA A 398 -4.26 -3.37 51.16
C ALA A 398 -3.37 -2.94 49.98
N ASP A 399 -2.96 -1.68 49.87
CA ASP A 399 -2.02 -1.22 48.84
C ASP A 399 -0.55 -1.62 49.14
N PHE A 400 -0.23 -2.08 50.36
CA PHE A 400 1.14 -2.46 50.77
C PHE A 400 1.41 -3.97 50.76
N GLU A 401 0.38 -4.82 50.69
CA GLU A 401 0.50 -6.28 50.43
C GLU A 401 0.53 -6.57 48.93
#